data_AF-A0A022PQS5-F1
#
_entry.id   AF-A0A022PQS5-F1
#
_cell.length_a   1.000
_cell.length_b   1.000
_cell.length_c   1.000
_cell.angle_alpha   90.00
_cell.angle_beta   90.00
_cell.angle_gamma   90.00
#
_symmetry.space_group_name_H-M   'P 1'
#
loop_
_entity.id
_entity.type
_entity.pdbx_description
1 polymer ?
#
loop_
_entity_poly.entity_id
_entity_poly.type
_entity_poly.pdbx_seq_one_letter_code
_entity_poly.pdbx_strand_id
1 'polypeptide(L)'
;MLYGYQPFATKDSRIFDRADEFVLDRFVGEEGEEMLKHVLWSNGPESGAPSVNNKQCAGKDIVVLALRLLLVELFRRYYSFDIEVLASPLGAAVTVTSLKQAGF
;
A
#
# COMPACT_ATOMS: atom_id res chain seq x y z
N MET A 1 -10.82 3.03 -19.80
CA MET A 1 -10.03 2.23 -18.84
C MET A 1 -9.17 1.29 -19.66
N LEU A 2 -7.84 1.34 -19.53
CA LEU A 2 -7.03 0.24 -20.03
C LEU A 2 -7.36 -0.97 -19.14
N TYR A 3 -7.88 -2.03 -19.75
CA TYR A 3 -8.26 -3.31 -19.15
C TYR A 3 -7.02 -4.08 -18.64
N GLY A 4 -6.23 -3.45 -17.77
CA GLY A 4 -5.01 -4.01 -17.21
C GLY A 4 -5.29 -4.80 -15.94
N TYR A 5 -4.58 -5.91 -15.75
CA TYR A 5 -4.54 -6.61 -14.47
C TYR A 5 -3.38 -6.04 -13.64
N GLN A 6 -3.68 -5.01 -12.85
CA GLN A 6 -2.69 -4.22 -12.12
C GLN A 6 -1.68 -5.06 -11.29
N PRO A 7 -2.08 -6.16 -10.59
CA PRO A 7 -1.13 -6.93 -9.80
C PRO A 7 0.06 -7.48 -10.59
N PHE A 8 -0.12 -7.81 -11.88
CA PHE A 8 0.99 -8.29 -12.71
C PHE A 8 1.96 -7.16 -13.08
N ALA A 9 1.46 -5.94 -13.29
CA ALA A 9 2.31 -4.78 -13.58
C ALA A 9 3.10 -4.33 -12.34
N THR A 10 2.45 -4.30 -11.17
CA THR A 10 3.10 -3.87 -9.92
C THR A 10 3.94 -4.97 -9.25
N LYS A 11 3.97 -6.17 -9.82
CA LYS A 11 4.84 -7.29 -9.44
C LYS A 11 5.72 -7.76 -10.61
N ASP A 12 6.01 -6.88 -11.57
CA ASP A 12 6.92 -7.22 -12.66
C ASP A 12 8.35 -7.35 -12.11
N SER A 13 8.93 -8.55 -12.20
CA SER A 13 10.30 -8.85 -11.75
C SER A 13 11.39 -8.18 -12.56
N ARG A 14 11.06 -7.56 -13.70
CA ARG A 14 11.96 -6.67 -14.46
C ARG A 14 12.04 -5.27 -13.86
N ILE A 15 11.12 -4.93 -12.96
CA ILE A 15 11.06 -3.62 -12.29
C ILE A 15 11.45 -3.77 -10.82
N PHE A 16 10.86 -4.73 -10.11
CA PHE A 16 11.10 -4.92 -8.68
C PHE A 16 11.91 -6.18 -8.42
N ASP A 17 13.03 -6.06 -7.70
CA ASP A 17 13.65 -7.23 -7.07
C ASP A 17 12.69 -7.86 -6.05
N ARG A 18 12.70 -9.19 -5.92
CA ARG A 18 11.76 -9.95 -5.06
C ARG A 18 10.32 -9.47 -5.26
N ALA A 19 9.87 -9.35 -6.51
CA ALA A 19 8.60 -8.70 -6.88
C ALA A 19 7.35 -9.33 -6.24
N ASP A 20 7.42 -10.63 -5.92
CA ASP A 20 6.32 -11.35 -5.27
C ASP A 20 6.35 -11.31 -3.74
N GLU A 21 7.38 -10.69 -3.14
CA GLU A 21 7.55 -10.57 -1.69
C GLU A 21 7.13 -9.19 -1.16
N PHE A 22 6.58 -9.20 0.07
CA PHE A 22 6.34 -7.99 0.83
C PHE A 22 7.63 -7.54 1.53
N VAL A 23 8.30 -6.53 0.97
CA VAL A 23 9.55 -5.96 1.47
C VAL A 23 9.24 -4.63 2.17
N LEU A 24 9.39 -4.61 3.50
CA LEU A 24 8.94 -3.51 4.37
C LEU A 24 9.57 -2.14 4.05
N ASP A 25 10.84 -2.15 3.66
CA ASP A 25 11.69 -0.98 3.44
C ASP A 25 11.93 -0.69 1.95
N ARG A 26 11.16 -1.32 1.05
CA ARG A 26 11.33 -1.24 -0.42
C ARG A 26 11.44 0.19 -0.96
N PHE A 27 10.76 1.14 -0.33
CA PHE A 27 10.67 2.53 -0.78
C PHE A 27 11.38 3.52 0.17
N VAL A 28 12.29 3.05 1.03
CA VAL A 28 13.06 3.91 1.94
C VAL A 28 14.33 4.40 1.24
N GLY A 29 14.63 5.70 1.38
CA GLY A 29 15.80 6.33 0.78
C GLY A 29 15.57 6.75 -0.68
N GLU A 30 16.51 7.52 -1.23
CA GLU A 30 16.38 8.16 -2.55
C GLU A 30 16.09 7.15 -3.68
N GLU A 31 16.87 6.07 -3.75
CA GLU A 31 16.67 5.01 -4.75
C GLU A 31 15.30 4.32 -4.60
N GLY A 32 14.84 4.12 -3.36
CA GLY A 32 13.53 3.55 -3.08
C GLY A 32 12.39 4.50 -3.48
N GLU A 33 12.53 5.79 -3.22
CA GLU A 33 11.55 6.81 -3.61
C GLU A 33 11.41 6.92 -5.13
N GLU A 34 12.49 6.78 -5.91
CA GLU A 34 12.42 6.76 -7.37
C GLU A 34 11.52 5.64 -7.91
N MET A 35 11.41 4.53 -7.18
CA MET A 35 10.58 3.38 -7.59
C MET A 35 9.08 3.66 -7.45
N LEU A 36 8.67 4.74 -6.77
CA LEU A 36 7.26 5.14 -6.66
C LEU A 36 6.62 5.44 -8.03
N LYS A 37 7.42 5.75 -9.07
CA LYS A 37 6.92 5.86 -10.45
C LYS A 37 6.28 4.57 -11.00
N HIS A 38 6.58 3.42 -10.39
CA HIS A 38 6.04 2.11 -10.74
C HIS A 38 4.90 1.63 -9.82
N VAL A 39 4.48 2.43 -8.84
CA VAL A 39 3.32 2.16 -7.99
C VAL A 39 2.07 2.78 -8.63
N LEU A 40 1.06 1.96 -8.94
CA LEU A 40 -0.02 2.33 -9.88
C LEU A 40 -1.44 2.27 -9.31
N TRP A 41 -1.61 2.16 -7.99
CA TRP A 41 -2.93 1.97 -7.35
C TRP A 41 -3.94 3.08 -7.65
N SER A 42 -3.45 4.30 -7.87
CA SER A 42 -4.29 5.47 -8.10
C SER A 42 -4.72 5.63 -9.56
N ASN A 43 -4.55 4.61 -10.41
CA ASN A 43 -4.73 4.70 -11.87
C ASN A 43 -3.77 5.71 -12.53
N GLY A 44 -2.55 5.78 -12.02
CA GLY A 44 -1.42 6.58 -12.49
C GLY A 44 -0.18 6.34 -11.61
N PRO A 45 1.02 6.79 -12.01
CA PRO A 45 2.22 6.72 -11.17
C PRO A 45 2.01 7.46 -9.84
N GLU A 46 2.51 6.90 -8.73
CA GLU A 46 2.43 7.54 -7.42
C GLU A 46 3.19 8.88 -7.38
N SER A 47 4.27 8.99 -8.17
CA SER A 47 5.01 10.25 -8.39
C SER A 47 4.25 11.29 -9.24
N GLY A 48 3.13 10.92 -9.86
CA GLY A 48 2.27 11.83 -10.62
C GLY A 48 1.19 12.51 -9.76
N ALA A 49 0.49 13.49 -10.34
CA ALA A 49 -0.60 14.21 -9.67
C ALA A 49 -1.95 14.05 -10.40
N PRO A 50 -3.06 13.85 -9.67
CA PRO A 50 -4.39 13.89 -10.26
C PRO A 50 -4.68 15.29 -10.81
N SER A 51 -5.37 15.35 -11.94
CA SER A 51 -5.78 16.62 -12.56
C SER A 51 -7.09 16.46 -13.31
N VAL A 52 -7.72 17.59 -13.64
CA VAL A 52 -8.94 17.61 -14.49
C VAL A 52 -8.71 17.02 -15.88
N ASN A 53 -7.45 16.92 -16.31
CA ASN A 53 -7.03 16.44 -17.63
C ASN A 53 -6.61 14.96 -17.62
N ASN A 54 -6.67 14.27 -16.48
CA ASN A 54 -6.35 12.86 -16.39
C ASN A 54 -7.42 12.07 -15.62
N LYS A 55 -7.23 10.75 -15.52
CA LYS A 55 -8.15 9.82 -14.83
C LYS A 55 -7.51 9.21 -13.58
N GLN A 56 -6.46 9.83 -13.04
CA GLN A 56 -5.90 9.41 -11.77
C GLN A 56 -6.91 9.70 -10.64
N CYS A 57 -6.87 8.90 -9.58
CA CYS A 57 -7.76 9.05 -8.43
C CYS A 57 -7.64 10.46 -7.84
N ALA A 58 -8.74 11.21 -7.85
CA ALA A 58 -8.78 12.57 -7.29
C ALA A 58 -8.46 12.61 -5.78
N GLY A 59 -8.68 11.50 -5.07
CA GLY A 59 -8.38 11.35 -3.66
C GLY A 59 -7.01 10.74 -3.35
N LYS A 60 -6.06 10.70 -4.30
CA LYS A 60 -4.74 10.05 -4.16
C LYS A 60 -4.10 10.35 -2.80
N ASP A 61 -3.90 11.64 -2.51
CA ASP A 61 -3.18 12.07 -1.31
C ASP A 61 -3.98 11.83 -0.01
N ILE A 62 -5.32 11.85 -0.10
CA ILE A 62 -6.19 11.54 1.05
C ILE A 62 -6.06 10.06 1.43
N VAL A 63 -6.04 9.15 0.45
CA VAL A 63 -5.87 7.72 0.71
C VAL A 63 -4.49 7.44 1.33
N VAL A 64 -3.43 8.02 0.76
CA VAL A 64 -2.07 7.86 1.29
C VAL A 64 -1.97 8.40 2.72
N LEU A 65 -2.53 9.58 2.99
CA LEU A 65 -2.59 10.15 4.33
C LEU A 65 -3.36 9.26 5.30
N ALA A 66 -4.56 8.81 4.94
CA ALA A 66 -5.40 7.99 5.80
C ALA A 66 -4.74 6.66 6.16
N LEU A 67 -4.07 6.00 5.21
CA LEU A 67 -3.35 4.75 5.46
C LEU A 67 -2.11 4.95 6.35
N ARG A 68 -1.38 6.05 6.18
CA ARG A 68 -0.27 6.42 7.09
C ARG A 68 -0.79 6.65 8.51
N LEU A 69 -1.88 7.40 8.66
CA LEU A 69 -2.49 7.67 9.97
C LEU A 69 -3.05 6.39 10.62
N LEU A 70 -3.63 5.47 9.83
CA LEU A 70 -4.08 4.18 10.34
C LEU A 70 -2.93 3.40 10.99
N LEU A 71 -1.78 3.30 10.32
CA LEU A 71 -0.60 2.60 10.85
C LEU A 71 0.00 3.32 12.05
N VAL A 72 0.10 4.65 11.99
CA VAL A 72 0.58 5.46 13.12
C VAL A 72 -0.30 5.25 14.35
N GLU A 73 -1.62 5.36 14.22
CA GLU A 73 -2.54 5.18 15.35
C GLU A 73 -2.57 3.75 15.87
N LEU A 74 -2.43 2.75 14.99
CA LEU A 74 -2.33 1.35 15.38
C LEU A 74 -1.10 1.11 16.27
N PHE A 75 0.08 1.52 15.81
CA PHE A 75 1.34 1.30 16.54
C PHE A 75 1.60 2.29 17.67
N ARG A 76 0.89 3.43 17.70
CA ARG A 76 0.85 4.32 18.87
C ARG A 76 0.15 3.66 20.06
N ARG A 77 -0.80 2.76 19.80
CA ARG A 77 -1.61 2.08 20.85
C ARG A 77 -1.12 0.66 21.15
N TYR A 78 -0.60 -0.04 20.16
CA TYR A 78 -0.24 -1.45 20.27
C TYR A 78 1.19 -1.70 19.80
N TYR A 79 1.95 -2.46 20.57
CA TYR A 79 3.29 -2.91 20.19
C TYR A 79 3.23 -3.99 19.10
N SER A 80 2.27 -4.91 19.21
CA SER A 80 2.04 -6.00 18.26
C SER A 80 0.59 -6.46 18.31
N PHE A 81 0.17 -7.18 17.28
CA PHE A 81 -1.15 -7.76 17.18
C PHE A 81 -1.08 -9.04 16.34
N ASP A 82 -1.96 -9.99 16.62
CA ASP A 82 -2.12 -11.22 15.84
C ASP A 82 -3.44 -11.20 15.10
N ILE A 83 -3.48 -11.88 13.95
CA ILE A 83 -4.67 -11.95 13.09
C ILE A 83 -4.91 -13.36 12.58
N GLU A 84 -6.18 -13.63 12.27
CA GLU A 84 -6.60 -14.72 11.39
C GLU A 84 -7.11 -14.15 10.07
N VAL A 85 -6.82 -14.83 8.96
CA VAL A 85 -7.14 -14.36 7.61
C VAL A 85 -7.93 -15.43 6.87
N LEU A 86 -9.07 -15.03 6.30
CA LEU A 86 -9.95 -15.86 5.48
C LEU A 86 -10.26 -15.18 4.14
N ALA A 87 -10.70 -15.99 3.17
CA ALA A 87 -11.13 -15.47 1.87
C ALA A 87 -12.43 -14.65 2.00
N SER A 88 -12.54 -13.59 1.22
CA SER A 88 -13.73 -12.74 1.09
C SER A 88 -14.01 -12.48 -0.39
N PRO A 89 -15.28 -12.32 -0.82
CA PRO A 89 -15.61 -11.88 -2.18
C PRO A 89 -15.00 -10.52 -2.54
N LEU A 90 -14.71 -9.69 -1.54
CA LEU A 90 -14.04 -8.41 -1.69
C LEU A 90 -12.90 -8.32 -0.66
N GLY A 91 -11.66 -8.34 -1.14
CA GLY A 91 -10.46 -8.26 -0.31
C GLY A 91 -10.23 -9.53 0.52
N ALA A 92 -9.77 -9.36 1.77
CA ALA A 92 -9.57 -10.44 2.74
C ALA A 92 -10.46 -10.19 3.97
N ALA A 93 -11.01 -11.26 4.54
CA ALA A 93 -11.64 -11.20 5.85
C ALA A 93 -10.54 -11.35 6.90
N VAL A 94 -10.34 -10.32 7.74
CA VAL A 94 -9.29 -10.29 8.75
C VAL A 94 -9.92 -10.13 10.13
N THR A 95 -9.61 -11.05 11.04
CA THR A 95 -10.04 -11.01 12.44
C THR A 95 -8.84 -10.80 13.33
N VAL A 96 -8.85 -9.75 14.16
CA VAL A 96 -7.81 -9.53 15.17
C VAL A 96 -8.03 -10.50 16.33
N THR A 97 -7.02 -11.30 16.65
CA THR A 97 -7.08 -12.31 17.71
C THR A 97 -6.30 -11.89 18.96
N SER A 98 -5.33 -10.98 18.83
CA SER A 98 -4.59 -10.43 19.96
C SER A 98 -4.19 -8.96 19.73
N LEU A 99 -4.12 -8.19 20.82
CA LEU A 99 -3.65 -6.80 20.82
C LEU A 99 -2.73 -6.59 22.04
N LYS A 100 -1.43 -6.49 21.82
CA LYS A 100 -0.46 -6.19 22.87
C LYS A 100 -0.31 -4.68 23.00
N GLN A 101 -0.77 -4.10 24.11
CA GLN A 101 -0.66 -2.66 24.34
C GLN A 101 0.80 -2.20 24.33
N ALA A 102 1.02 -0.99 23.81
CA ALA A 102 2.28 -0.30 24.02
C ALA A 102 2.41 0.09 25.51
N GLY A 103 3.56 -0.19 26.12
CA GLY A 103 3.87 0.28 27.46
C GLY A 103 4.26 1.77 27.43
N PHE A 104 3.86 2.52 28.45
CA PHE A 104 4.35 3.88 28.70
C PHE A 104 5.56 3.85 29.64
#